data_AF-U6CX82-F1
#
_entry.id   AF-U6CX82-F1
#
_cell.length_a   1.000
_cell.length_b   1.000
_cell.length_c   1.000
_cell.angle_alpha   90.00
_cell.angle_beta   90.00
_cell.angle_gamma   90.00
#
_symmetry.space_group_name_H-M   'P 1'
#
loop_
_entity.id
_entity.type
_entity.pdbx_description
1 polymer ?
#
loop_
_entity_poly.entity_id
_entity_poly.type
_entity_poly.pdbx_seq_one_letter_code
_entity_poly.pdbx_strand_id
1 'polypeptide(L)'
;MSVTPEVKSHGMKFAEKQLLKHGWTQGKGLGRKENGITQALKVTLKQDTHGVGHDPAKEFTDHWWNELFNKTAAGLVVETGQDGVRLRHLSKETTRCGRPKPNVLYQKFVKMATLTSSGEKPDKDLESHSDDGNRGPKPPK
;
A
#
# COMPACT_ATOMS: atom_id res chain seq x y z
N MET A 1 -20.24 34.69 -19.23
CA MET A 1 -19.01 34.20 -18.59
C MET A 1 -17.84 34.98 -19.18
N SER A 2 -17.18 35.81 -18.38
CA SER A 2 -16.08 36.67 -18.83
C SER A 2 -14.80 35.86 -19.01
N VAL A 3 -14.39 35.67 -20.27
CA VAL A 3 -13.10 35.07 -20.62
C VAL A 3 -12.00 36.08 -20.25
N THR A 4 -11.21 35.78 -19.23
CA THR A 4 -10.04 36.58 -18.87
C THR A 4 -9.00 36.52 -20.00
N PRO A 5 -8.40 37.65 -20.43
CA PRO A 5 -7.41 37.64 -21.49
C PRO A 5 -6.11 37.05 -20.96
N GLU A 6 -5.86 35.79 -21.29
CA GLU A 6 -4.61 35.10 -20.94
C GLU A 6 -3.47 35.65 -21.81
N VAL A 7 -2.39 36.12 -21.16
CA VAL A 7 -1.22 36.64 -21.86
C VAL A 7 -0.40 35.48 -22.43
N LYS A 8 -0.58 35.20 -23.73
CA LYS A 8 0.14 34.14 -24.45
C LYS A 8 1.65 34.43 -24.51
N SER A 9 2.47 33.40 -24.24
CA SER A 9 3.94 33.47 -24.40
C SER A 9 4.35 33.66 -25.88
N HIS A 10 5.58 34.11 -26.13
CA HIS A 10 6.09 34.29 -27.51
C HIS A 10 6.03 32.99 -28.33
N GLY A 11 6.42 31.86 -27.72
CA GLY A 11 6.33 30.54 -28.33
C GLY A 11 4.89 30.14 -28.67
N MET A 12 3.93 30.39 -27.77
CA MET A 12 2.52 30.13 -28.05
C MET A 12 2.01 30.94 -29.23
N LYS A 13 2.37 32.23 -29.32
CA LYS A 13 1.96 33.10 -30.44
C LYS A 13 2.52 32.62 -31.78
N PHE A 14 3.76 32.13 -31.79
CA PHE A 14 4.35 31.56 -33.01
C PHE A 14 3.63 30.29 -33.45
N ALA A 15 3.41 29.34 -32.52
CA ALA A 15 2.72 28.09 -32.81
C ALA A 15 1.29 28.31 -33.29
N GLU A 16 0.54 29.21 -32.66
CA GLU A 16 -0.82 29.57 -33.05
C GLU A 16 -0.89 30.12 -34.48
N LYS A 17 0.04 31.01 -34.86
CA LYS A 17 0.13 31.52 -36.23
C LYS A 17 0.36 30.42 -37.27
N GLN A 18 1.20 29.43 -36.95
CA GLN A 18 1.43 28.30 -37.85
C GLN A 18 0.17 27.44 -38.01
N LEU A 19 -0.55 27.15 -36.92
CA LEU A 19 -1.80 26.38 -36.97
C LEU A 19 -2.86 27.10 -37.83
N LEU A 20 -3.06 28.40 -37.59
CA LEU A 20 -4.00 29.22 -38.37
C LEU A 20 -3.62 29.25 -39.86
N LYS A 21 -2.33 29.36 -40.19
CA LYS A 21 -1.82 29.33 -41.57
C LYS A 21 -2.19 28.03 -42.29
N HIS A 22 -2.28 26.91 -41.57
CA HIS A 22 -2.64 25.60 -42.11
C HIS A 22 -4.13 25.27 -41.98
N GLY A 23 -4.99 26.27 -41.71
CA GLY A 23 -6.44 26.11 -41.71
C GLY A 23 -7.03 25.57 -40.42
N TRP A 24 -6.23 25.45 -39.34
CA TRP A 24 -6.77 25.16 -38.03
C TRP A 24 -7.58 26.36 -37.51
N THR A 25 -8.67 26.09 -36.79
CA THR A 25 -9.54 27.10 -36.20
C THR A 25 -9.60 26.96 -34.69
N GLN A 26 -9.63 28.09 -33.99
CA GLN A 26 -9.62 28.11 -32.53
C GLN A 26 -10.79 27.30 -31.96
N GLY A 27 -10.48 26.38 -31.05
CA GLY A 27 -11.46 25.53 -30.37
C GLY A 27 -11.75 24.20 -31.08
N LYS A 28 -11.27 23.98 -32.31
CA LYS A 28 -11.45 22.70 -33.01
C LYS A 28 -10.29 21.73 -32.74
N GLY A 29 -10.62 20.45 -32.75
CA GLY A 29 -9.64 19.36 -32.69
C GLY A 29 -8.82 19.27 -33.97
N LEU A 30 -7.64 18.64 -33.89
CA LEU A 30 -6.82 18.37 -35.08
C LEU A 30 -7.36 17.16 -35.87
N GLY A 31 -6.91 17.02 -37.12
CA GLY A 31 -7.24 15.89 -38.00
C GLY A 31 -8.32 16.19 -39.05
N ARG A 32 -8.50 15.28 -40.02
CA ARG A 32 -9.39 15.49 -41.18
C ARG A 32 -10.85 15.77 -40.80
N LYS A 33 -11.33 15.18 -39.70
CA LYS A 33 -12.70 15.36 -39.18
C LYS A 33 -12.75 16.32 -37.99
N GLU A 34 -11.65 17.02 -37.67
CA GLU A 34 -11.54 17.96 -36.55
C GLU A 34 -11.89 17.34 -35.18
N ASN A 35 -11.77 16.02 -35.06
CA ASN A 35 -12.18 15.22 -33.90
C ASN A 35 -11.01 14.86 -32.98
N GLY A 36 -9.84 15.45 -33.20
CA GLY A 36 -8.68 15.28 -32.33
C GLY A 36 -8.87 15.94 -30.96
N ILE A 37 -7.98 15.60 -30.04
CA ILE A 37 -7.99 16.12 -28.67
C ILE A 37 -7.78 17.65 -28.70
N THR A 38 -8.65 18.40 -28.04
CA THR A 38 -8.61 19.88 -27.97
C THR A 38 -7.81 20.41 -26.79
N GLN A 39 -7.61 19.60 -25.75
CA GLN A 39 -6.88 19.96 -24.53
C GLN A 39 -5.68 19.05 -24.32
N ALA A 40 -4.56 19.59 -23.84
CA ALA A 40 -3.39 18.77 -23.57
C ALA A 40 -3.68 17.66 -22.55
N LEU A 41 -3.09 16.48 -22.74
CA LEU A 41 -3.15 15.41 -21.76
C LEU A 41 -2.41 15.84 -20.50
N LYS A 42 -3.12 15.86 -19.37
CA LYS A 42 -2.54 16.15 -18.06
C LYS A 42 -2.16 14.84 -17.39
N VAL A 43 -0.85 14.59 -17.27
CA VAL A 43 -0.34 13.45 -16.51
C VAL A 43 -0.34 13.81 -15.03
N THR A 44 -0.87 12.92 -14.21
CA THR A 44 -0.73 13.00 -12.76
C THR A 44 0.64 12.45 -12.37
N LEU A 45 1.50 13.29 -11.81
CA LEU A 45 2.77 12.85 -11.27
C LEU A 45 2.55 12.13 -9.94
N LYS A 46 3.04 10.90 -9.84
CA LYS A 46 3.04 10.13 -8.60
C LYS A 46 4.21 10.60 -7.72
N GLN A 47 3.92 11.09 -6.52
CA GLN A 47 4.93 11.59 -5.57
C GLN A 47 5.16 10.66 -4.38
N ASP A 48 4.44 9.55 -4.31
CA ASP A 48 4.50 8.57 -3.24
C ASP A 48 5.23 7.29 -3.67
N THR A 49 5.70 6.52 -2.69
CA THR A 49 6.44 5.26 -2.91
C THR A 49 5.53 4.04 -2.96
N HIS A 50 4.21 4.20 -2.76
CA HIS A 50 3.30 3.07 -2.69
C HIS A 50 3.22 2.29 -4.00
N GLY A 51 2.92 0.99 -3.93
CA GLY A 51 2.66 0.17 -5.10
C GLY A 51 1.35 0.54 -5.81
N VAL A 52 1.15 0.02 -7.03
CA VAL A 52 -0.17 0.05 -7.67
C VAL A 52 -1.10 -0.90 -6.91
N GLY A 53 -2.31 -0.45 -6.59
CA GLY A 53 -3.27 -1.23 -5.79
C GLY A 53 -3.03 -1.17 -4.28
N HIS A 54 -2.14 -0.29 -3.79
CA HIS A 54 -2.02 -0.02 -2.36
C HIS A 54 -3.32 0.63 -1.84
N ASP A 55 -3.92 0.02 -0.82
CA ASP A 55 -5.08 0.53 -0.11
C ASP A 55 -4.63 1.20 1.20
N PRO A 56 -4.71 2.55 1.30
CA PRO A 56 -4.34 3.27 2.51
C PRO A 56 -5.23 2.93 3.71
N ALA A 57 -6.49 2.51 3.49
CA ALA A 57 -7.42 2.20 4.58
C ALA A 57 -6.97 0.96 5.37
N LYS A 58 -6.28 0.03 4.70
CA LYS A 58 -5.80 -1.22 5.30
C LYS A 58 -4.86 -0.98 6.48
N GLU A 59 -4.06 0.09 6.44
CA GLU A 59 -3.15 0.46 7.53
C GLU A 59 -3.91 0.78 8.84
N PHE A 60 -5.18 1.18 8.74
CA PHE A 60 -5.99 1.57 9.89
C PHE A 60 -6.97 0.48 10.35
N THR A 61 -7.25 -0.53 9.52
CA THR A 61 -8.22 -1.61 9.83
C THR A 61 -7.59 -2.92 10.31
N ASP A 62 -6.29 -3.12 10.12
CA ASP A 62 -5.58 -4.32 10.62
C ASP A 62 -5.36 -4.22 12.14
N HIS A 63 -6.40 -4.53 12.92
CA HIS A 63 -6.35 -4.55 14.39
C HIS A 63 -5.70 -5.82 14.92
N TRP A 64 -4.40 -6.02 14.65
CA TRP A 64 -3.62 -7.17 15.14
C TRP A 64 -3.75 -7.37 16.66
N TRP A 65 -3.89 -6.28 17.42
CA TRP A 65 -4.08 -6.30 18.87
C TRP A 65 -5.41 -6.94 19.29
N ASN A 66 -6.46 -6.81 18.46
CA ASN A 66 -7.79 -7.36 18.72
C ASN A 66 -7.77 -8.89 18.58
N GLU A 67 -7.08 -9.43 17.56
CA GLU A 67 -6.88 -10.87 17.43
C GLU A 67 -6.09 -11.43 18.63
N LEU A 68 -5.02 -10.74 19.05
CA LEU A 68 -4.23 -11.15 20.21
C LEU A 68 -5.06 -11.11 21.49
N PHE A 69 -5.81 -10.03 21.72
CA PHE A 69 -6.69 -9.86 22.87
C PHE A 69 -7.77 -10.94 22.91
N ASN A 70 -8.46 -11.19 21.80
CA ASN A 70 -9.50 -12.22 21.74
C ASN A 70 -8.92 -13.62 21.95
N LYS A 71 -7.73 -13.89 21.40
CA LYS A 71 -7.03 -15.16 21.59
C LYS A 71 -6.61 -15.37 23.03
N THR A 72 -6.08 -14.35 23.71
CA THR A 72 -5.71 -14.45 25.13
C THR A 72 -6.95 -14.56 26.01
N ALA A 73 -7.99 -13.75 25.78
CA ALA A 73 -9.25 -13.80 26.50
C ALA A 73 -9.93 -15.17 26.40
N ALA A 74 -9.96 -15.78 25.20
CA ALA A 74 -10.51 -17.12 25.00
C ALA A 74 -9.72 -18.23 25.71
N GLY A 75 -8.46 -17.99 26.05
CA GLY A 75 -7.62 -18.90 26.84
C GLY A 75 -7.83 -18.77 28.35
N LEU A 76 -8.59 -17.78 28.82
CA LEU A 76 -8.82 -17.54 30.24
C LEU A 76 -10.18 -18.08 30.68
N VAL A 77 -10.20 -18.80 31.79
CA VAL A 77 -11.41 -19.26 32.48
C VAL A 77 -11.49 -18.54 33.81
N VAL A 78 -12.60 -17.83 34.01
CA VAL A 78 -12.88 -17.10 35.23
C VAL A 78 -13.79 -17.95 36.11
N GLU A 79 -13.31 -18.30 37.29
CA GLU A 79 -14.12 -18.95 38.32
C GLU A 79 -14.44 -17.95 39.41
N THR A 80 -15.73 -17.76 39.68
CA THR A 80 -16.20 -16.91 40.78
C THR A 80 -16.72 -17.82 41.89
N GLY A 81 -16.13 -17.70 43.08
CA GLY A 81 -16.50 -18.46 44.27
C GLY A 81 -16.75 -17.53 45.46
N GLN A 82 -17.16 -18.10 46.60
CA GLN A 82 -17.45 -17.35 47.83
C GLN A 82 -16.20 -16.64 48.40
N ASP A 83 -14.99 -17.09 48.05
CA ASP A 83 -13.70 -16.52 48.47
C ASP A 83 -13.01 -15.62 47.40
N GLY A 84 -13.75 -15.18 46.37
CA GLY A 84 -13.26 -14.24 45.35
C GLY A 84 -13.11 -14.83 43.95
N VAL A 85 -12.36 -14.13 43.08
CA VAL A 85 -12.21 -14.45 41.65
C VAL A 85 -10.89 -15.16 41.39
N ARG A 86 -10.93 -16.37 40.78
CA ARG A 86 -9.74 -17.11 40.35
C ARG A 86 -9.68 -17.20 38.84
N LEU A 87 -8.50 -16.93 38.28
CA LEU A 87 -8.24 -17.00 36.84
C LEU A 87 -7.42 -18.26 36.52
N ARG A 88 -7.84 -19.05 35.53
CA ARG A 88 -7.08 -20.20 35.03
C ARG A 88 -6.84 -20.07 33.52
N HIS A 89 -5.65 -20.44 33.07
CA HIS A 89 -5.29 -20.44 31.66
C HIS A 89 -5.39 -21.85 31.07
N LEU A 90 -6.17 -22.03 29.99
CA LEU A 90 -6.18 -23.26 29.20
C LEU A 90 -5.02 -23.21 28.21
N SER A 91 -3.91 -23.88 28.52
CA SER A 91 -2.82 -24.05 27.56
C SER A 91 -3.28 -24.94 26.40
N LYS A 92 -3.59 -24.34 25.24
CA LYS A 92 -3.62 -25.09 23.98
C LYS A 92 -2.22 -25.06 23.39
N GLU A 93 -1.56 -26.21 23.35
CA GLU A 93 -0.27 -26.38 22.70
C GLU A 93 -0.43 -26.12 21.19
N THR A 94 -0.05 -24.92 20.74
CA THR A 94 0.12 -24.64 19.31
C THR A 94 1.46 -25.20 18.87
N THR A 95 1.42 -26.36 18.20
CA THR A 95 2.54 -26.94 17.46
C THR A 95 3.19 -25.87 16.59
N ARG A 96 4.45 -25.52 16.88
CA ARG A 96 5.23 -24.62 16.04
C ARG A 96 5.49 -25.31 14.70
N CYS A 97 4.78 -24.88 13.67
CA CYS A 97 5.01 -25.31 12.30
C CYS A 97 6.32 -24.70 11.79
N GLY A 98 7.40 -25.48 11.83
CA GLY A 98 8.68 -25.13 11.23
C GLY A 98 8.57 -25.12 9.70
N ARG A 99 8.38 -23.94 9.11
CA ARG A 99 8.50 -23.75 7.65
C ARG A 99 9.92 -23.29 7.30
N PRO A 100 10.47 -23.71 6.15
CA PRO A 100 11.79 -23.28 5.69
C PRO A 100 11.80 -21.77 5.39
N LYS A 101 12.87 -21.09 5.81
CA LYS A 101 13.03 -19.63 5.62
C LYS A 101 13.17 -19.31 4.13
N PRO A 102 12.39 -18.38 3.58
CA PRO A 102 12.51 -18.00 2.18
C PRO A 102 13.67 -17.01 1.96
N ASN A 103 14.25 -17.02 0.75
CA ASN A 103 15.44 -16.24 0.36
C ASN A 103 15.16 -14.71 0.35
N VAL A 104 16.02 -13.94 1.01
CA VAL A 104 15.84 -12.53 1.39
C VAL A 104 16.13 -11.49 0.28
N LEU A 105 16.70 -11.88 -0.86
CA LEU A 105 17.23 -10.91 -1.83
C LEU A 105 16.16 -10.10 -2.58
N TYR A 106 14.94 -10.61 -2.76
CA TYR A 106 13.94 -9.99 -3.64
C TYR A 106 12.55 -9.76 -3.02
N GLN A 107 12.36 -10.08 -1.73
CA GLN A 107 11.05 -10.01 -1.09
C GLN A 107 10.55 -8.59 -0.81
N LYS A 108 11.45 -7.62 -0.67
CA LYS A 108 11.06 -6.22 -0.37
C LYS A 108 10.25 -5.55 -1.49
N PHE A 109 10.29 -6.09 -2.70
CA PHE A 109 9.57 -5.52 -3.86
C PHE A 109 8.38 -6.37 -4.31
N VAL A 110 8.18 -7.55 -3.71
CA VAL A 110 7.11 -8.47 -4.08
C VAL A 110 6.22 -8.67 -2.87
N LYS A 111 5.10 -7.92 -2.81
CA LYS A 111 4.04 -8.21 -1.84
C LYS A 111 3.32 -9.47 -2.31
N MET A 112 3.67 -10.62 -1.72
CA MET A 112 2.93 -11.87 -1.93
C MET A 112 1.60 -11.76 -1.20
N ALA A 113 0.51 -11.59 -1.97
CA ALA A 113 -0.85 -11.63 -1.45
C ALA A 113 -1.71 -12.38 -2.46
N THR A 114 -2.47 -13.37 -1.98
CA THR A 114 -3.51 -14.01 -2.81
C THR A 114 -4.75 -13.13 -2.76
N LEU A 115 -5.06 -12.48 -3.89
CA LEU A 115 -6.31 -11.76 -4.07
C LEU A 115 -7.45 -12.77 -4.19
N THR A 116 -8.24 -12.90 -3.12
CA THR A 116 -9.48 -13.68 -3.14
C THR A 116 -10.67 -12.73 -3.31
N SER A 117 -11.80 -13.23 -3.82
CA SER A 117 -13.04 -12.44 -3.99
C SER A 117 -13.50 -11.73 -2.70
N SER A 118 -13.06 -12.20 -1.52
CA SER A 118 -13.35 -11.63 -0.21
C SER A 118 -12.24 -10.72 0.37
N GLY A 119 -11.22 -10.35 -0.42
CA GLY A 119 -10.11 -9.47 0.00
C GLY A 119 -8.72 -10.12 0.00
N GLU A 120 -7.70 -9.31 0.31
CA GLU A 120 -6.31 -9.75 0.47
C GLU A 120 -6.15 -10.55 1.76
N LYS A 121 -5.74 -11.81 1.66
CA LYS A 121 -5.23 -12.55 2.82
C LYS A 121 -3.72 -12.35 2.88
N PRO A 122 -3.18 -11.70 3.94
CA PRO A 122 -1.75 -11.70 4.16
C PRO A 122 -1.30 -13.14 4.46
N ASP A 123 -0.30 -13.62 3.73
CA ASP A 123 0.41 -14.82 4.15
C ASP A 123 1.14 -14.46 5.46
N LYS A 124 0.77 -15.10 6.57
CA LYS A 124 1.01 -14.62 7.96
C LYS A 124 2.48 -14.66 8.43
N ASP A 125 3.44 -14.79 7.54
CA ASP A 125 4.82 -15.07 7.94
C ASP A 125 5.74 -13.98 7.37
N LEU A 126 6.05 -12.93 8.15
CA LEU A 126 7.31 -12.15 8.10
C LEU A 126 7.27 -10.95 9.08
N GLU A 127 6.96 -11.19 10.35
CA GLU A 127 7.46 -10.34 11.43
C GLU A 127 8.45 -11.16 12.24
N SER A 128 9.74 -10.84 12.12
CA SER A 128 10.75 -11.33 13.06
C SER A 128 11.80 -10.25 13.27
N HIS A 129 11.58 -9.55 14.37
CA HIS A 129 12.53 -8.82 15.21
C HIS A 129 14.00 -9.18 14.96
N SER A 130 14.78 -8.19 14.54
CA SER A 130 16.22 -8.15 14.79
C SER A 130 16.48 -7.35 16.06
N ASP A 131 17.09 -7.96 17.06
CA ASP A 131 18.45 -7.62 17.53
C ASP A 131 18.65 -8.22 18.94
N ASP A 132 19.48 -9.26 19.07
CA ASP A 132 20.07 -9.61 20.37
C ASP A 132 21.50 -10.15 20.17
N GLY A 133 22.46 -9.30 20.57
CA GLY A 133 23.54 -9.74 21.43
C GLY A 133 24.73 -10.44 20.77
N ASN A 134 25.60 -9.63 20.17
CA ASN A 134 27.02 -9.90 19.89
C ASN A 134 27.69 -10.88 20.89
N ARG A 135 28.01 -12.12 20.48
CA ARG A 135 28.89 -13.02 21.25
C ARG A 135 30.29 -13.03 20.63
N GLY A 136 31.22 -12.36 21.32
CA GLY A 136 32.64 -12.35 20.99
C GLY A 136 33.31 -13.73 21.03
N PRO A 137 34.49 -13.88 20.42
CA PRO A 137 35.11 -15.18 20.20
C PRO A 137 35.76 -15.74 21.47
N LYS A 138 35.60 -17.05 21.70
CA LYS A 138 36.28 -17.77 22.80
C LYS A 138 37.70 -18.18 22.40
N PRO A 139 38.68 -18.18 23.32
CA PRO A 139 40.06 -18.56 23.01
C PRO A 139 40.23 -20.09 23.02
N PRO A 140 41.25 -20.62 22.33
CA PRO A 140 41.52 -22.05 22.29
C PRO A 140 42.31 -22.53 23.53
N LYS A 141 42.27 -23.85 23.71
CA LYS A 141 42.72 -24.65 24.87
C LYS A 141 44.13 -24.38 25.37
#